data_AF-A0A966WJ68-F1
#
_entry.id   AF-A0A966WJ68-F1
#
_cell.length_a   1.000
_cell.length_b   1.000
_cell.length_c   1.000
_cell.angle_alpha   90.00
_cell.angle_beta   90.00
_cell.angle_gamma   90.00
#
_symmetry.space_group_name_H-M   'P 1'
#
loop_
_entity.id
_entity.type
_entity.pdbx_description
1 polymer ?
#
loop_
_entity_poly.entity_id
_entity_poly.type
_entity_poly.pdbx_seq_one_letter_code
_entity_poly.pdbx_strand_id
1 'polypeptide(L)'
;MTAGHKLNRQITVNLSLGLLVFFVTASAQNVLAQATVYNRNDTSIANWWDGGNPWWYGSAPAQNRPDNSWGGQTRHNVIYDHNNNTSSSVNGAFFGLRSLTFASTASSARTFTGSGSGAGISLTDGLTNNSAATMTFNVDIGIDGSSVTFNAGSGQLVFNWSIFGNANSMTFSGNNNINVAAVVSGAGGGTITKSGSGVLTFGNAANSHDKVISITGGKVSISASRHLGGDPTGFYGGKISLNGGTLLTTASFGLNSNYGTTLGANHGTVEVASGTTLDFNPVITGSGNFTKTGAGTVIFVANNTYTGSTTITEGTVRLNGNNRIADTSSINLGGGTLQASGTVSDSMGALNVTSTGTIDLGSGTAT
;
A
#
# COMPACT_ATOMS: atom_id res chain seq x y z
N MET A 1 -23.95 -20.80 96.72
CA MET A 1 -23.68 -19.43 96.26
C MET A 1 -22.93 -19.50 94.95
N THR A 2 -23.53 -18.86 93.95
CA THR A 2 -23.17 -18.54 92.56
C THR A 2 -21.68 -18.66 92.17
N ALA A 3 -21.40 -19.33 91.04
CA ALA A 3 -20.75 -18.73 89.86
C ALA A 3 -20.46 -19.81 88.79
N GLY A 4 -21.11 -19.69 87.63
CA GLY A 4 -20.82 -20.51 86.45
C GLY A 4 -19.47 -20.15 85.84
N HIS A 5 -18.64 -21.17 85.59
CA HIS A 5 -17.41 -21.03 84.82
C HIS A 5 -17.65 -21.41 83.36
N LYS A 6 -17.45 -20.43 82.48
CA LYS A 6 -17.53 -20.53 81.03
C LYS A 6 -16.49 -21.53 80.51
N LEU A 7 -16.92 -22.44 79.62
CA LEU A 7 -16.05 -23.31 78.85
C LEU A 7 -15.11 -22.48 77.96
N ASN A 8 -13.80 -22.61 78.18
CA ASN A 8 -12.77 -22.11 77.28
C ASN A 8 -12.29 -23.28 76.40
N ARG A 9 -12.98 -23.52 75.28
CA ARG A 9 -12.52 -24.48 74.26
C ARG A 9 -11.35 -23.85 73.50
N GLN A 10 -10.12 -24.23 73.82
CA GLN A 10 -8.95 -23.96 72.97
C GLN A 10 -9.11 -24.73 71.66
N ILE A 11 -9.27 -24.00 70.55
CA ILE A 11 -9.15 -24.54 69.19
C ILE A 11 -7.68 -24.42 68.81
N THR A 12 -6.95 -25.54 68.83
CA THR A 12 -5.60 -25.62 68.28
C THR A 12 -5.70 -25.69 66.76
N VAL A 13 -5.35 -24.62 66.07
CA VAL A 13 -5.20 -24.61 64.61
C VAL A 13 -3.74 -24.97 64.29
N ASN A 14 -3.51 -26.20 63.83
CA ASN A 14 -2.22 -26.61 63.30
C ASN A 14 -2.05 -26.02 61.89
N LEU A 15 -1.32 -24.92 61.75
CA LEU A 15 -0.86 -24.41 60.47
C LEU A 15 0.39 -25.20 60.06
N SER A 16 0.26 -26.15 59.13
CA SER A 16 1.44 -26.76 58.49
C SER A 16 2.04 -25.75 57.52
N LEU A 17 3.25 -25.24 57.80
CA LEU A 17 4.03 -24.46 56.84
C LEU A 17 4.57 -25.43 55.76
N GLY A 18 3.82 -25.58 54.67
CA GLY A 18 4.32 -26.24 53.46
C GLY A 18 5.27 -25.30 52.73
N LEU A 19 6.57 -25.62 52.71
CA LEU A 19 7.56 -24.93 51.90
C LEU A 19 7.28 -25.21 50.41
N LEU A 20 6.59 -24.29 49.74
CA LEU A 20 6.39 -24.35 48.29
C LEU A 20 7.67 -23.87 47.59
N VAL A 21 8.51 -24.80 47.14
CA VAL A 21 9.69 -24.49 46.31
C VAL A 21 9.22 -24.24 44.88
N PHE A 22 9.20 -22.96 44.46
CA PHE A 22 9.00 -22.58 43.07
C PHE A 22 10.29 -22.83 42.29
N PHE A 23 10.31 -23.85 41.43
CA PHE A 23 11.33 -23.96 40.39
C PHE A 23 10.97 -23.00 39.25
N VAL A 24 11.52 -21.79 39.29
CA VAL A 24 11.53 -20.91 38.11
C VAL A 24 12.62 -21.41 37.17
N THR A 25 12.26 -22.19 36.17
CA THR A 25 13.14 -22.44 35.03
C THR A 25 13.17 -21.19 34.16
N ALA A 26 14.13 -20.30 34.40
CA ALA A 26 14.42 -19.22 33.46
C ALA A 26 15.12 -19.84 32.24
N SER A 27 14.40 -20.02 31.12
CA SER A 27 15.08 -20.25 29.85
C SER A 27 15.82 -18.97 29.48
N ALA A 28 17.14 -18.98 29.44
CA ALA A 28 17.90 -17.91 28.83
C ALA A 28 17.53 -17.87 27.34
N GLN A 29 16.61 -16.97 26.97
CA GLN A 29 16.37 -16.67 25.57
C GLN A 29 17.61 -15.91 25.08
N ASN A 30 18.45 -16.57 24.27
CA ASN A 30 19.54 -15.89 23.58
C ASN A 30 18.92 -14.87 22.62
N VAL A 31 18.81 -13.61 23.04
CA VAL A 31 18.44 -12.51 22.15
C VAL A 31 19.65 -12.25 21.27
N LEU A 32 19.73 -12.93 20.11
CA LEU A 32 20.74 -12.61 19.12
C LEU A 32 20.45 -11.21 18.55
N ALA A 33 21.53 -10.45 18.31
CA ALA A 33 21.46 -9.13 17.70
C ALA A 33 20.94 -9.22 16.26
N GLN A 34 20.36 -8.12 15.77
CA GLN A 34 20.00 -7.99 14.37
C GLN A 34 21.25 -8.14 13.49
N ALA A 35 21.16 -8.99 12.47
CA ALA A 35 22.23 -9.26 11.53
C ALA A 35 21.85 -8.87 10.09
N THR A 36 22.87 -8.73 9.26
CA THR A 36 22.76 -8.75 7.81
C THR A 36 23.11 -10.14 7.31
N VAL A 37 22.22 -10.72 6.51
CA VAL A 37 22.28 -12.09 6.03
C VAL A 37 22.33 -12.08 4.51
N TYR A 38 23.33 -12.74 3.94
CA TYR A 38 23.53 -12.81 2.50
C TYR A 38 23.07 -14.17 1.97
N ASN A 39 22.41 -14.18 0.82
CA ASN A 39 22.28 -15.42 0.06
C ASN A 39 23.67 -15.83 -0.44
N ARG A 40 23.96 -17.13 -0.34
CA ARG A 40 25.23 -17.69 -0.79
C ARG A 40 25.22 -17.91 -2.29
N ASN A 41 26.28 -17.48 -2.97
CA ASN A 41 26.45 -17.69 -4.40
C ASN A 41 27.03 -19.08 -4.75
N ASP A 42 27.59 -19.79 -3.78
CA ASP A 42 28.26 -21.08 -3.97
C ASP A 42 27.32 -22.30 -3.80
N THR A 43 26.03 -22.06 -3.58
CA THR A 43 24.99 -23.10 -3.56
C THR A 43 24.29 -23.19 -4.91
N SER A 44 23.86 -24.39 -5.31
CA SER A 44 23.08 -24.63 -6.53
C SER A 44 21.57 -24.39 -6.35
N ILE A 45 21.14 -24.16 -5.11
CA ILE A 45 19.76 -23.93 -4.69
C ILE A 45 19.73 -22.85 -3.61
N ALA A 46 18.68 -22.02 -3.59
CA ALA A 46 18.41 -21.05 -2.52
C ALA A 46 17.02 -21.21 -1.91
N ASN A 47 16.56 -22.44 -1.72
CA ASN A 47 15.29 -22.66 -1.05
C ASN A 47 15.43 -22.34 0.43
N TRP A 48 14.38 -21.78 0.99
CA TRP A 48 14.33 -21.39 2.37
C TRP A 48 13.87 -22.60 3.15
N TRP A 49 14.66 -23.05 4.13
CA TRP A 49 14.33 -24.17 5.01
C TRP A 49 14.18 -25.53 4.29
N ASP A 50 15.21 -25.94 3.53
CA ASP A 50 15.25 -27.25 2.84
C ASP A 50 16.45 -28.13 3.22
N GLY A 51 17.36 -27.63 4.07
CA GLY A 51 18.56 -28.32 4.54
C GLY A 51 19.83 -27.91 3.80
N GLY A 52 19.73 -27.14 2.71
CA GLY A 52 20.85 -26.73 1.86
C GLY A 52 21.73 -25.62 2.41
N ASN A 53 21.35 -25.01 3.55
CA ASN A 53 22.07 -23.92 4.21
C ASN A 53 22.52 -22.76 3.29
N PRO A 54 21.59 -22.11 2.55
CA PRO A 54 21.95 -21.10 1.55
C PRO A 54 22.20 -19.70 2.14
N TRP A 55 22.24 -19.55 3.47
CA TRP A 55 22.32 -18.23 4.12
C TRP A 55 23.62 -18.02 4.87
N TRP A 56 24.25 -16.87 4.60
CA TRP A 56 25.48 -16.46 5.23
C TRP A 56 25.30 -15.28 6.20
N TYR A 57 25.64 -15.48 7.47
CA TYR A 57 25.53 -14.52 8.59
C TYR A 57 26.86 -13.81 8.93
N GLY A 58 27.80 -13.73 7.97
CA GLY A 58 29.05 -12.96 8.09
C GLY A 58 30.17 -13.60 8.92
N SER A 59 29.89 -14.18 10.10
CA SER A 59 30.89 -14.89 10.94
C SER A 59 30.43 -16.23 11.54
N ALA A 60 29.16 -16.61 11.39
CA ALA A 60 28.61 -17.88 11.87
C ALA A 60 28.89 -19.09 10.92
N PRO A 61 28.31 -20.27 11.16
CA PRO A 61 28.14 -21.26 10.10
C PRO A 61 26.98 -20.87 9.18
N ALA A 62 26.99 -21.36 7.93
CA ALA A 62 25.87 -21.19 7.02
C ALA A 62 24.58 -21.79 7.60
N GLN A 63 23.45 -21.11 7.39
CA GLN A 63 22.16 -21.44 8.02
C GLN A 63 21.12 -21.80 6.97
N ASN A 64 20.11 -22.56 7.40
CA ASN A 64 19.02 -23.03 6.55
C ASN A 64 17.90 -22.00 6.35
N ARG A 65 17.83 -20.97 7.20
CA ARG A 65 16.77 -19.96 7.18
C ARG A 65 17.37 -18.54 7.24
N PRO A 66 16.68 -17.54 6.68
CA PRO A 66 17.12 -16.14 6.74
C PRO A 66 16.45 -15.31 7.86
N ASP A 67 15.38 -15.81 8.50
CA ASP A 67 14.44 -15.01 9.30
C ASP A 67 14.72 -14.97 10.80
N ASN A 68 15.15 -16.08 11.39
CA ASN A 68 15.51 -16.13 12.80
C ASN A 68 16.63 -17.12 13.12
N SER A 69 17.23 -16.89 14.28
CA SER A 69 18.03 -17.84 15.02
C SER A 69 17.17 -18.52 16.09
N TRP A 70 16.94 -19.83 15.95
CA TRP A 70 16.55 -20.79 17.00
C TRP A 70 15.58 -20.27 18.09
N GLY A 71 14.41 -19.76 17.69
CA GLY A 71 13.32 -19.39 18.61
C GLY A 71 13.30 -17.91 19.06
N GLY A 72 14.25 -17.08 18.60
CA GLY A 72 14.23 -15.64 18.82
C GLY A 72 13.27 -14.87 17.90
N GLN A 73 12.77 -13.72 18.35
CA GLN A 73 11.90 -12.82 17.57
C GLN A 73 12.69 -11.80 16.70
N THR A 74 14.02 -11.80 16.77
CA THR A 74 14.86 -10.84 16.05
C THR A 74 14.86 -11.11 14.55
N ARG A 75 14.35 -10.15 13.76
CA ARG A 75 14.34 -10.23 12.30
C ARG A 75 15.60 -9.61 11.69
N HIS A 76 16.03 -10.15 10.55
CA HIS A 76 17.29 -9.78 9.89
C HIS A 76 17.11 -9.00 8.59
N ASN A 77 18.17 -8.32 8.16
CA ASN A 77 18.27 -7.70 6.83
C ASN A 77 18.80 -8.76 5.86
N VAL A 78 18.01 -9.15 4.87
CA VAL A 78 18.38 -10.19 3.90
C VAL A 78 18.82 -9.55 2.59
N ILE A 79 19.96 -9.98 2.05
CA ILE A 79 20.56 -9.41 0.84
C ILE A 79 20.84 -10.52 -0.19
N TYR A 80 20.45 -10.26 -1.43
CA TYR A 80 20.93 -10.95 -2.62
C TYR A 80 21.83 -10.00 -3.41
N ASP A 81 23.08 -10.37 -3.63
CA ASP A 81 24.10 -9.54 -4.29
C ASP A 81 24.81 -10.25 -5.46
N HIS A 82 24.24 -11.37 -5.91
CA HIS A 82 24.78 -12.20 -6.98
C HIS A 82 23.69 -12.69 -7.93
N ASN A 83 24.13 -13.27 -9.04
CA ASN A 83 23.26 -13.74 -10.13
C ASN A 83 22.93 -15.24 -10.07
N ASN A 84 23.51 -15.98 -9.13
CA ASN A 84 23.12 -17.37 -8.89
C ASN A 84 21.77 -17.45 -8.15
N ASN A 85 21.15 -18.63 -8.17
CA ASN A 85 19.92 -18.95 -7.43
C ASN A 85 18.69 -18.09 -7.82
N THR A 86 18.49 -17.84 -9.11
CA THR A 86 17.38 -17.00 -9.63
C THR A 86 15.98 -17.54 -9.36
N SER A 87 15.87 -18.76 -8.82
CA SER A 87 14.63 -19.29 -8.27
C SER A 87 14.85 -19.68 -6.80
N SER A 88 13.97 -19.19 -5.92
CA SER A 88 13.99 -19.51 -4.49
C SER A 88 12.61 -20.03 -4.08
N SER A 89 12.55 -21.25 -3.53
CA SER A 89 11.33 -21.74 -2.89
C SER A 89 11.23 -21.22 -1.45
N VAL A 90 10.06 -20.70 -1.06
CA VAL A 90 9.70 -20.40 0.33
C VAL A 90 8.90 -21.58 0.85
N ASN A 91 9.57 -22.50 1.53
CA ASN A 91 9.10 -23.86 1.78
C ASN A 91 7.97 -23.97 2.82
N GLY A 92 6.75 -23.57 2.44
CA GLY A 92 5.52 -23.84 3.19
C GLY A 92 5.39 -23.09 4.52
N ALA A 93 6.24 -22.08 4.76
CA ALA A 93 6.29 -21.34 6.02
C ALA A 93 6.31 -19.82 5.79
N PHE A 94 5.95 -19.07 6.84
CA PHE A 94 6.16 -17.63 6.90
C PHE A 94 7.51 -17.29 7.53
N PHE A 95 8.25 -16.42 6.86
CA PHE A 95 9.57 -15.97 7.27
C PHE A 95 9.54 -14.48 7.59
N GLY A 96 9.76 -14.14 8.86
CA GLY A 96 9.76 -12.76 9.34
C GLY A 96 11.11 -12.09 9.13
N LEU A 97 11.20 -11.19 8.15
CA LEU A 97 12.39 -10.41 7.86
C LEU A 97 12.23 -8.96 8.36
N ARG A 98 13.35 -8.30 8.61
CA ARG A 98 13.34 -6.84 8.73
C ARG A 98 13.23 -6.25 7.33
N SER A 99 14.20 -6.57 6.48
CA SER A 99 14.19 -6.14 5.08
C SER A 99 14.68 -7.23 4.13
N LEU A 100 14.34 -7.08 2.85
CA LEU A 100 14.85 -7.88 1.74
C LEU A 100 15.39 -6.95 0.65
N THR A 101 16.67 -7.08 0.32
CA THR A 101 17.35 -6.20 -0.64
C THR A 101 17.99 -6.99 -1.77
N PHE A 102 17.74 -6.58 -3.00
CA PHE A 102 18.49 -7.03 -4.19
C PHE A 102 19.47 -5.92 -4.57
N ALA A 103 20.76 -6.17 -4.38
CA ALA A 103 21.81 -5.22 -4.73
C ALA A 103 21.91 -5.06 -6.26
N SER A 104 22.54 -3.97 -6.70
CA SER A 104 22.74 -3.68 -8.12
C SER A 104 23.51 -4.76 -8.88
N THR A 105 24.36 -5.51 -8.16
CA THR A 105 25.13 -6.65 -8.67
C THR A 105 24.27 -7.90 -8.93
N ALA A 106 23.09 -8.02 -8.33
CA ALA A 106 22.13 -9.10 -8.55
C ALA A 106 21.27 -8.84 -9.80
N SER A 107 21.91 -8.57 -10.94
CA SER A 107 21.30 -8.15 -12.22
C SER A 107 20.44 -9.19 -12.96
N SER A 108 20.25 -10.39 -12.42
CA SER A 108 19.40 -11.43 -13.01
C SER A 108 17.99 -11.42 -12.39
N ALA A 109 16.97 -11.66 -13.22
CA ALA A 109 15.60 -11.76 -12.73
C ALA A 109 15.47 -12.90 -11.71
N ARG A 110 14.71 -12.68 -10.63
CA ARG A 110 14.54 -13.67 -9.57
C ARG A 110 13.07 -13.92 -9.26
N THR A 111 12.72 -15.16 -9.01
CA THR A 111 11.38 -15.58 -8.62
C THR A 111 11.39 -16.27 -7.26
N PHE A 112 10.50 -15.82 -6.37
CA PHE A 112 10.18 -16.49 -5.11
C PHE A 112 8.88 -17.26 -5.27
N THR A 113 8.86 -18.54 -4.92
CA THR A 113 7.68 -19.41 -5.08
C THR A 113 7.32 -20.09 -3.77
N GLY A 114 6.05 -20.01 -3.36
CA GLY A 114 5.54 -20.73 -2.19
C GLY A 114 5.08 -22.14 -2.52
N SER A 115 5.29 -23.11 -1.62
CA SER A 115 4.83 -24.50 -1.76
C SER A 115 3.43 -24.77 -1.17
N GLY A 116 2.49 -23.82 -1.29
CA GLY A 116 1.10 -23.96 -0.84
C GLY A 116 0.55 -22.74 -0.09
N SER A 117 -0.68 -22.84 0.42
CA SER A 117 -1.30 -21.81 1.27
C SER A 117 -0.54 -21.67 2.59
N GLY A 118 -0.10 -20.47 2.95
CA GLY A 118 0.63 -20.21 4.20
C GLY A 118 2.16 -20.09 4.06
N ALA A 119 2.68 -20.07 2.83
CA ALA A 119 4.08 -19.73 2.55
C ALA A 119 4.22 -18.23 2.24
N GLY A 120 5.12 -17.53 2.92
CA GLY A 120 5.24 -16.09 2.73
C GLY A 120 6.42 -15.43 3.40
N ILE A 121 6.53 -14.13 3.15
CA ILE A 121 7.57 -13.26 3.68
C ILE A 121 6.89 -12.12 4.40
N SER A 122 7.15 -11.95 5.69
CA SER A 122 6.63 -10.81 6.45
C SER A 122 7.73 -9.80 6.75
N LEU A 123 7.46 -8.52 6.56
CA LEU A 123 8.45 -7.45 6.62
C LEU A 123 8.15 -6.47 7.75
N THR A 124 9.17 -5.96 8.44
CA THR A 124 9.04 -4.83 9.37
C THR A 124 9.60 -3.52 8.86
N ASP A 125 10.45 -3.52 7.82
CA ASP A 125 11.07 -2.33 7.25
C ASP A 125 10.79 -2.20 5.76
N GLY A 126 11.17 -3.19 4.94
CA GLY A 126 10.94 -3.04 3.50
C GLY A 126 11.55 -4.07 2.57
N LEU A 127 11.26 -3.90 1.30
CA LEU A 127 11.76 -4.68 0.19
C LEU A 127 12.30 -3.72 -0.87
N THR A 128 13.58 -3.83 -1.20
CA THR A 128 14.25 -2.92 -2.14
C THR A 128 14.86 -3.68 -3.30
N ASN A 129 14.52 -3.28 -4.53
CA ASN A 129 15.16 -3.77 -5.75
C ASN A 129 16.07 -2.69 -6.36
N ASN A 130 17.36 -2.77 -6.05
CA ASN A 130 18.40 -1.93 -6.67
C ASN A 130 19.00 -2.58 -7.91
N SER A 131 18.65 -3.83 -8.22
CA SER A 131 19.03 -4.51 -9.46
C SER A 131 18.22 -3.97 -10.64
N ALA A 132 18.78 -4.08 -11.85
CA ALA A 132 18.07 -3.69 -13.07
C ALA A 132 16.99 -4.70 -13.50
N ALA A 133 16.96 -5.89 -12.92
CA ALA A 133 16.04 -6.96 -13.31
C ALA A 133 14.73 -6.93 -12.50
N THR A 134 13.73 -7.64 -13.02
CA THR A 134 12.45 -7.82 -12.33
C THR A 134 12.56 -8.87 -11.23
N MET A 135 12.06 -8.54 -10.03
CA MET A 135 11.89 -9.50 -8.94
C MET A 135 10.41 -9.87 -8.81
N THR A 136 10.12 -11.17 -8.85
CA THR A 136 8.76 -11.71 -8.84
C THR A 136 8.49 -12.50 -7.57
N PHE A 137 7.37 -12.20 -6.92
CA PHE A 137 6.92 -12.80 -5.67
C PHE A 137 5.62 -13.58 -5.92
N ASN A 138 5.75 -14.89 -6.02
CA ASN A 138 4.66 -15.87 -6.00
C ASN A 138 4.56 -16.46 -4.59
N VAL A 139 4.53 -15.58 -3.60
CA VAL A 139 4.45 -15.85 -2.15
C VAL A 139 3.63 -14.74 -1.51
N ASP A 140 2.91 -15.04 -0.44
CA ASP A 140 2.18 -13.98 0.27
C ASP A 140 3.17 -13.04 1.00
N ILE A 141 2.82 -11.76 1.07
CA ILE A 141 3.62 -10.73 1.73
C ILE A 141 2.88 -10.16 2.94
N GLY A 142 3.45 -10.35 4.13
CA GLY A 142 2.95 -9.80 5.38
C GLY A 142 3.54 -8.43 5.70
N ILE A 143 2.70 -7.49 6.13
CA ILE A 143 3.11 -6.16 6.60
C ILE A 143 3.05 -6.15 8.13
N ASP A 144 4.20 -6.36 8.78
CA ASP A 144 4.28 -6.44 10.25
C ASP A 144 4.83 -5.16 10.89
N GLY A 145 5.61 -4.38 10.14
CA GLY A 145 6.05 -3.06 10.56
C GLY A 145 4.92 -2.04 10.52
N SER A 146 4.96 -1.03 11.38
CA SER A 146 3.96 0.07 11.36
C SER A 146 3.90 0.78 10.00
N SER A 147 5.03 0.80 9.28
CA SER A 147 5.13 1.15 7.87
C SER A 147 6.18 0.28 7.19
N VAL A 148 5.85 -0.31 6.04
CA VAL A 148 6.78 -1.11 5.22
C VAL A 148 6.94 -0.47 3.85
N THR A 149 8.17 -0.33 3.37
CA THR A 149 8.48 0.28 2.07
C THR A 149 8.84 -0.77 1.02
N PHE A 150 8.12 -0.76 -0.10
CA PHE A 150 8.45 -1.46 -1.34
C PHE A 150 9.11 -0.47 -2.31
N ASN A 151 10.40 -0.60 -2.54
CA ASN A 151 11.17 0.32 -3.38
C ASN A 151 11.64 -0.39 -4.66
N ALA A 152 10.99 -0.09 -5.79
CA ALA A 152 11.44 -0.48 -7.12
C ALA A 152 12.47 0.55 -7.64
N GLY A 153 13.67 0.52 -7.05
CA GLY A 153 14.72 1.51 -7.29
C GLY A 153 15.18 1.50 -8.76
N SER A 154 15.75 0.38 -9.19
CA SER A 154 16.35 0.23 -10.52
C SER A 154 15.64 -0.78 -11.41
N GLY A 155 14.86 -1.68 -10.83
CA GLY A 155 14.13 -2.74 -11.52
C GLY A 155 12.75 -2.94 -10.90
N GLN A 156 11.88 -3.68 -11.61
CA GLN A 156 10.48 -3.84 -11.20
C GLN A 156 10.31 -4.77 -10.01
N LEU A 157 9.20 -4.58 -9.29
CA LEU A 157 8.67 -5.54 -8.31
C LEU A 157 7.32 -6.06 -8.81
N VAL A 158 7.14 -7.37 -8.78
CA VAL A 158 5.89 -8.01 -9.20
C VAL A 158 5.39 -8.92 -8.08
N PHE A 159 4.18 -8.65 -7.59
CA PHE A 159 3.52 -9.43 -6.54
C PHE A 159 2.30 -10.13 -7.14
N ASN A 160 2.40 -11.44 -7.28
CA ASN A 160 1.34 -12.27 -7.85
C ASN A 160 0.41 -12.85 -6.78
N TRP A 161 0.84 -12.85 -5.51
CA TRP A 161 0.10 -13.35 -4.36
C TRP A 161 -0.14 -12.23 -3.33
N SER A 162 -0.94 -12.53 -2.30
CA SER A 162 -1.60 -11.50 -1.49
C SER A 162 -0.60 -10.63 -0.75
N ILE A 163 -0.93 -9.35 -0.59
CA ILE A 163 -0.25 -8.46 0.37
C ILE A 163 -1.26 -8.17 1.47
N PHE A 164 -0.93 -8.51 2.72
CA PHE A 164 -1.85 -8.37 3.83
C PHE A 164 -1.18 -7.72 5.03
N GLY A 165 -1.94 -6.89 5.74
CA GLY A 165 -1.51 -6.28 6.99
C GLY A 165 -2.72 -5.92 7.85
N ASN A 166 -2.50 -5.53 9.09
CA ASN A 166 -3.57 -4.96 9.93
C ASN A 166 -3.67 -3.45 9.66
N ALA A 167 -3.66 -2.61 10.69
CA ALA A 167 -3.63 -1.14 10.58
C ALA A 167 -2.31 -0.57 10.00
N ASN A 168 -1.35 -1.45 9.69
CA ASN A 168 -0.02 -1.08 9.23
C ASN A 168 -0.05 -0.39 7.85
N SER A 169 0.90 0.52 7.64
CA SER A 169 1.01 1.29 6.39
C SER A 169 1.98 0.63 5.40
N MET A 170 1.78 0.94 4.13
CA MET A 170 2.64 0.49 3.03
C MET A 170 3.08 1.71 2.22
N THR A 171 4.35 1.76 1.85
CA THR A 171 4.87 2.77 0.92
C THR A 171 5.41 2.10 -0.32
N PHE A 172 4.81 2.37 -1.47
CA PHE A 172 5.30 1.95 -2.78
C PHE A 172 6.10 3.12 -3.39
N SER A 173 7.39 2.91 -3.61
CA SER A 173 8.33 3.94 -4.06
C SER A 173 9.25 3.46 -5.18
N GLY A 174 10.16 4.32 -5.59
CA GLY A 174 11.17 4.04 -6.61
C GLY A 174 10.83 4.60 -7.99
N ASN A 175 11.76 4.38 -8.91
CA ASN A 175 11.70 4.93 -10.27
C ASN A 175 11.10 3.95 -11.28
N ASN A 176 10.91 2.69 -10.86
CA ASN A 176 10.36 1.62 -11.69
C ASN A 176 8.98 1.18 -11.20
N ASN A 177 8.35 0.34 -12.00
CA ASN A 177 6.98 -0.08 -11.76
C ASN A 177 6.89 -1.15 -10.66
N ILE A 178 5.81 -1.07 -9.90
CA ILE A 178 5.39 -2.09 -8.96
C ILE A 178 4.03 -2.61 -9.41
N ASN A 179 3.95 -3.90 -9.71
CA ASN A 179 2.72 -4.53 -10.17
C ASN A 179 2.19 -5.47 -9.09
N VAL A 180 0.98 -5.21 -8.59
CA VAL A 180 0.29 -6.02 -7.57
C VAL A 180 -0.92 -6.67 -8.22
N ALA A 181 -0.77 -7.91 -8.67
CA ALA A 181 -1.83 -8.67 -9.35
C ALA A 181 -2.79 -9.36 -8.37
N ALA A 182 -2.41 -9.46 -7.10
CA ALA A 182 -3.20 -10.12 -6.06
C ALA A 182 -4.04 -9.15 -5.22
N VAL A 183 -4.82 -9.73 -4.30
CA VAL A 183 -5.58 -8.99 -3.30
C VAL A 183 -4.63 -8.31 -2.31
N VAL A 184 -4.90 -7.03 -2.07
CA VAL A 184 -4.38 -6.28 -0.93
C VAL A 184 -5.46 -6.20 0.14
N SER A 185 -5.14 -6.64 1.36
CA SER A 185 -6.09 -6.69 2.48
C SER A 185 -5.53 -6.01 3.73
N GLY A 186 -6.45 -5.62 4.63
CA GLY A 186 -6.11 -5.12 5.94
C GLY A 186 -7.08 -4.10 6.50
N ALA A 187 -7.47 -4.30 7.77
CA ALA A 187 -8.40 -3.46 8.49
C ALA A 187 -7.71 -2.64 9.57
N GLY A 188 -8.40 -1.60 10.07
CA GLY A 188 -7.91 -0.72 11.13
C GLY A 188 -7.23 0.54 10.60
N GLY A 189 -7.38 0.83 9.30
CA GLY A 189 -6.83 2.00 8.65
C GLY A 189 -5.36 1.83 8.24
N GLY A 190 -4.60 2.91 8.42
CA GLY A 190 -3.27 3.08 7.85
C GLY A 190 -3.32 3.70 6.45
N THR A 191 -2.15 3.81 5.82
CA THR A 191 -2.00 4.45 4.50
C THR A 191 -1.26 3.53 3.53
N ILE A 192 -1.71 3.52 2.28
CA ILE A 192 -0.92 3.10 1.13
C ILE A 192 -0.40 4.37 0.47
N THR A 193 0.89 4.63 0.58
CA THR A 193 1.54 5.78 -0.03
C THR A 193 2.21 5.39 -1.33
N LYS A 194 1.93 6.10 -2.42
CA LYS A 194 2.68 6.02 -3.67
C LYS A 194 3.59 7.25 -3.81
N SER A 195 4.90 7.01 -3.81
CA SER A 195 5.96 8.02 -4.01
C SER A 195 6.93 7.59 -5.12
N GLY A 196 7.91 8.42 -5.46
CA GLY A 196 8.83 8.15 -6.58
C GLY A 196 8.15 8.24 -7.96
N SER A 197 8.90 8.15 -9.04
CA SER A 197 8.39 8.39 -10.41
C SER A 197 7.69 7.19 -11.05
N GLY A 198 7.87 5.97 -10.53
CA GLY A 198 7.31 4.75 -11.12
C GLY A 198 5.78 4.67 -11.08
N VAL A 199 5.22 3.61 -11.67
CA VAL A 199 3.79 3.30 -11.63
C VAL A 199 3.52 2.17 -10.64
N LEU A 200 2.59 2.38 -9.71
CA LEU A 200 1.98 1.32 -8.92
C LEU A 200 0.69 0.85 -9.61
N THR A 201 0.65 -0.40 -10.04
CA THR A 201 -0.53 -0.99 -10.68
C THR A 201 -1.20 -1.94 -9.71
N PHE A 202 -2.47 -1.66 -9.36
CA PHE A 202 -3.34 -2.64 -8.74
C PHE A 202 -4.08 -3.40 -9.84
N GLY A 203 -3.89 -4.71 -9.91
CA GLY A 203 -4.49 -5.59 -10.92
C GLY A 203 -5.70 -6.38 -10.44
N ASN A 204 -6.02 -6.34 -9.14
CA ASN A 204 -7.08 -7.14 -8.54
C ASN A 204 -8.23 -6.28 -8.01
N ALA A 205 -9.43 -6.48 -8.56
CA ALA A 205 -10.63 -5.78 -8.13
C ALA A 205 -11.26 -6.33 -6.83
N ALA A 206 -10.58 -7.26 -6.14
CA ALA A 206 -11.02 -7.82 -4.88
C ALA A 206 -10.28 -7.27 -3.64
N ASN A 207 -9.54 -6.15 -3.76
CA ASN A 207 -8.90 -5.52 -2.59
C ASN A 207 -9.94 -5.23 -1.50
N SER A 208 -9.54 -5.50 -0.25
CA SER A 208 -10.44 -5.47 0.92
C SER A 208 -9.90 -4.60 2.06
N HIS A 209 -8.86 -3.80 1.80
CA HIS A 209 -8.31 -2.91 2.80
C HIS A 209 -9.13 -1.62 2.99
N ASP A 210 -9.09 -1.04 4.18
CA ASP A 210 -9.74 0.24 4.49
C ASP A 210 -8.78 1.45 4.39
N LYS A 211 -7.49 1.23 4.15
CA LYS A 211 -6.40 2.24 4.08
C LYS A 211 -6.68 3.45 3.19
N VAL A 212 -6.17 4.61 3.58
CA VAL A 212 -6.05 5.80 2.71
C VAL A 212 -5.09 5.52 1.55
N ILE A 213 -5.42 5.94 0.34
CA ILE A 213 -4.51 5.94 -0.81
C ILE A 213 -3.92 7.34 -0.96
N SER A 214 -2.64 7.51 -0.60
CA SER A 214 -1.92 8.78 -0.69
C SER A 214 -0.97 8.76 -1.87
N ILE A 215 -1.20 9.61 -2.88
CA ILE A 215 -0.41 9.66 -4.11
C ILE A 215 0.42 10.95 -4.11
N THR A 216 1.68 10.84 -3.70
CA THR A 216 2.60 11.97 -3.54
C THR A 216 3.62 12.08 -4.68
N GLY A 217 3.73 11.06 -5.53
CA GLY A 217 4.55 11.09 -6.75
C GLY A 217 4.30 9.90 -7.68
N GLY A 218 4.65 10.04 -8.95
CA GLY A 218 4.43 9.02 -9.97
C GLY A 218 2.94 8.72 -10.17
N LYS A 219 2.59 7.48 -10.52
CA LYS A 219 1.19 7.10 -10.81
C LYS A 219 0.70 5.92 -9.98
N VAL A 220 -0.60 5.93 -9.64
CA VAL A 220 -1.37 4.73 -9.27
C VAL A 220 -2.31 4.39 -10.43
N SER A 221 -2.16 3.21 -11.03
CA SER A 221 -2.96 2.73 -12.15
C SER A 221 -4.06 1.79 -11.70
N ILE A 222 -5.31 2.08 -12.08
CA ILE A 222 -6.50 1.29 -11.73
C ILE A 222 -7.45 1.11 -12.92
N SER A 223 -8.23 0.04 -12.89
CA SER A 223 -9.28 -0.25 -13.89
C SER A 223 -10.65 -0.57 -13.25
N ALA A 224 -10.77 -0.45 -11.94
CA ALA A 224 -12.02 -0.57 -11.20
C ALA A 224 -11.92 0.18 -9.87
N SER A 225 -13.05 0.66 -9.34
CA SER A 225 -13.09 1.38 -8.05
C SER A 225 -12.46 0.57 -6.91
N ARG A 226 -12.80 -0.72 -6.81
CA ARG A 226 -12.29 -1.62 -5.77
C ARG A 226 -10.78 -1.86 -5.79
N HIS A 227 -10.05 -1.38 -6.80
CA HIS A 227 -8.58 -1.40 -6.76
C HIS A 227 -8.02 -0.52 -5.61
N LEU A 228 -8.79 0.49 -5.18
CA LEU A 228 -8.43 1.41 -4.09
C LEU A 228 -8.86 0.92 -2.69
N GLY A 229 -9.37 -0.32 -2.59
CA GLY A 229 -9.71 -0.98 -1.34
C GLY A 229 -11.16 -1.41 -1.23
N GLY A 230 -11.55 -1.82 -0.01
CA GLY A 230 -12.93 -2.14 0.31
C GLY A 230 -13.85 -0.92 0.24
N ASP A 231 -15.11 -1.13 -0.10
CA ASP A 231 -16.12 -0.10 -0.09
C ASP A 231 -16.41 0.32 1.37
N PRO A 232 -16.35 1.62 1.73
CA PRO A 232 -16.57 2.06 3.09
C PRO A 232 -18.06 2.08 3.37
N THR A 233 -18.46 1.82 4.61
CA THR A 233 -19.87 1.81 5.04
C THR A 233 -20.51 3.19 5.11
N GLY A 234 -19.71 4.26 4.97
CA GLY A 234 -20.16 5.66 4.93
C GLY A 234 -19.09 6.55 4.31
N PHE A 235 -19.35 7.87 4.24
CA PHE A 235 -18.42 8.81 3.62
C PHE A 235 -17.04 8.76 4.29
N TYR A 236 -16.01 8.48 3.49
CA TYR A 236 -14.61 8.47 3.92
C TYR A 236 -13.88 9.67 3.29
N GLY A 237 -13.90 10.79 4.00
CA GLY A 237 -13.14 11.98 3.61
C GLY A 237 -11.63 11.71 3.55
N GLY A 238 -10.99 12.05 2.42
CA GLY A 238 -9.56 11.85 2.21
C GLY A 238 -9.15 10.39 1.99
N LYS A 239 -10.08 9.49 1.66
CA LYS A 239 -9.78 8.11 1.22
C LYS A 239 -8.77 8.09 0.08
N ILE A 240 -8.87 9.06 -0.83
CA ILE A 240 -7.88 9.32 -1.87
C ILE A 240 -7.25 10.69 -1.57
N SER A 241 -5.94 10.75 -1.48
CA SER A 241 -5.19 12.01 -1.36
C SER A 241 -4.28 12.14 -2.58
N LEU A 242 -4.49 13.18 -3.39
CA LEU A 242 -3.63 13.53 -4.51
C LEU A 242 -2.77 14.74 -4.11
N ASN A 243 -1.47 14.54 -3.95
CA ASN A 243 -0.56 15.58 -3.45
C ASN A 243 0.81 15.49 -4.14
N GLY A 244 0.80 15.67 -5.47
CA GLY A 244 2.00 15.66 -6.33
C GLY A 244 2.07 14.48 -7.30
N GLY A 245 1.20 13.47 -7.15
CA GLY A 245 1.14 12.34 -8.08
C GLY A 245 -0.15 12.26 -8.89
N THR A 246 -0.29 11.16 -9.64
CA THR A 246 -1.39 10.94 -10.60
C THR A 246 -2.19 9.69 -10.27
N LEU A 247 -3.52 9.80 -10.30
CA LEU A 247 -4.41 8.65 -10.43
C LEU A 247 -4.65 8.38 -11.92
N LEU A 248 -4.17 7.25 -12.42
CA LEU A 248 -4.36 6.79 -13.80
C LEU A 248 -5.50 5.77 -13.84
N THR A 249 -6.45 5.98 -14.75
CA THR A 249 -7.54 5.04 -15.02
C THR A 249 -7.46 4.47 -16.44
N THR A 250 -7.56 3.15 -16.57
CA THR A 250 -7.35 2.42 -17.83
C THR A 250 -8.59 1.69 -18.36
N ALA A 251 -9.73 1.83 -17.68
CA ALA A 251 -11.02 1.29 -18.09
C ALA A 251 -12.15 2.27 -17.75
N SER A 252 -13.33 2.06 -18.32
CA SER A 252 -14.52 2.87 -17.98
C SER A 252 -15.22 2.32 -16.74
N PHE A 253 -15.36 3.14 -15.70
CA PHE A 253 -16.05 2.78 -14.46
C PHE A 253 -16.36 4.04 -13.62
N GLY A 254 -17.20 3.89 -12.60
CA GLY A 254 -17.40 4.91 -11.58
C GLY A 254 -16.66 4.59 -10.28
N LEU A 255 -16.06 5.60 -9.67
CA LEU A 255 -15.53 5.50 -8.30
C LEU A 255 -16.68 5.38 -7.30
N ASN A 256 -16.45 4.71 -6.18
CA ASN A 256 -17.40 4.69 -5.08
C ASN A 256 -17.56 6.11 -4.52
N SER A 257 -18.79 6.62 -4.40
CA SER A 257 -19.07 7.98 -3.91
C SER A 257 -18.54 8.26 -2.49
N ASN A 258 -18.33 7.23 -1.68
CA ASN A 258 -17.75 7.36 -0.34
C ASN A 258 -16.23 7.55 -0.35
N TYR A 259 -15.54 7.41 -1.49
CA TYR A 259 -14.08 7.61 -1.59
C TYR A 259 -13.69 9.09 -1.67
N GLY A 260 -14.11 9.88 -0.68
CA GLY A 260 -13.83 11.31 -0.60
C GLY A 260 -12.37 11.62 -0.95
N THR A 261 -12.18 12.57 -1.86
CA THR A 261 -10.87 12.88 -2.44
C THR A 261 -10.39 14.24 -1.94
N THR A 262 -9.10 14.34 -1.61
CA THR A 262 -8.45 15.59 -1.20
C THR A 262 -7.29 15.93 -2.12
N LEU A 263 -7.27 17.17 -2.60
CA LEU A 263 -6.15 17.78 -3.32
C LEU A 263 -5.24 18.50 -2.34
N GLY A 264 -4.02 17.99 -2.19
CA GLY A 264 -3.02 18.56 -1.31
C GLY A 264 -2.31 19.79 -1.89
N ALA A 265 -1.41 20.39 -1.11
CA ALA A 265 -0.67 21.58 -1.49
C ALA A 265 0.16 21.42 -2.78
N ASN A 266 0.62 20.21 -3.08
CA ASN A 266 1.36 19.87 -4.30
C ASN A 266 0.43 19.49 -5.47
N HIS A 267 -0.87 19.76 -5.34
CA HIS A 267 -1.89 19.55 -6.36
C HIS A 267 -2.15 18.07 -6.68
N GLY A 268 -3.16 17.79 -7.49
CA GLY A 268 -3.51 16.42 -7.89
C GLY A 268 -3.75 16.29 -9.38
N THR A 269 -3.35 15.14 -9.94
CA THR A 269 -3.58 14.82 -11.34
C THR A 269 -4.47 13.58 -11.48
N VAL A 270 -5.44 13.64 -12.39
CA VAL A 270 -6.20 12.49 -12.85
C VAL A 270 -5.94 12.31 -14.35
N GLU A 271 -5.46 11.14 -14.70
CA GLU A 271 -5.21 10.72 -16.08
C GLU A 271 -6.22 9.66 -16.48
N VAL A 272 -6.92 9.88 -17.59
CA VAL A 272 -7.92 8.93 -18.12
C VAL A 272 -7.46 8.48 -19.50
N ALA A 273 -7.29 7.16 -19.65
CA ALA A 273 -6.82 6.57 -20.89
C ALA A 273 -7.76 6.87 -22.08
N SER A 274 -7.21 6.82 -23.29
CA SER A 274 -7.98 7.04 -24.52
C SER A 274 -9.16 6.05 -24.62
N GLY A 275 -10.32 6.55 -25.04
CA GLY A 275 -11.52 5.74 -25.22
C GLY A 275 -12.22 5.31 -23.92
N THR A 276 -11.74 5.74 -22.75
CA THR A 276 -12.37 5.40 -21.45
C THR A 276 -13.04 6.61 -20.80
N THR A 277 -13.96 6.34 -19.89
CA THR A 277 -14.67 7.35 -19.10
C THR A 277 -14.65 6.98 -17.62
N LEU A 278 -14.19 7.92 -16.79
CA LEU A 278 -14.21 7.82 -15.34
C LEU A 278 -15.37 8.64 -14.77
N ASP A 279 -16.34 7.99 -14.13
CA ASP A 279 -17.33 8.71 -13.32
C ASP A 279 -16.71 9.01 -11.95
N PHE A 280 -16.29 10.26 -11.77
CA PHE A 280 -15.72 10.76 -10.52
C PHE A 280 -16.86 11.14 -9.56
N ASN A 281 -17.44 10.11 -8.94
CA ASN A 281 -18.52 10.23 -7.97
C ASN A 281 -18.12 10.83 -6.60
N PRO A 282 -16.89 10.66 -6.09
CA PRO A 282 -16.52 11.27 -4.83
C PRO A 282 -16.48 12.79 -4.88
N VAL A 283 -16.83 13.45 -3.77
CA VAL A 283 -16.52 14.86 -3.57
C VAL A 283 -15.00 15.08 -3.52
N ILE A 284 -14.54 16.09 -4.25
CA ILE A 284 -13.17 16.59 -4.25
C ILE A 284 -13.09 17.83 -3.37
N THR A 285 -12.12 17.84 -2.47
CA THR A 285 -11.87 18.86 -1.44
C THR A 285 -10.41 19.31 -1.44
N GLY A 286 -10.07 20.33 -0.65
CA GLY A 286 -8.68 20.76 -0.44
C GLY A 286 -8.28 22.01 -1.23
N SER A 287 -7.08 22.52 -0.96
CA SER A 287 -6.60 23.77 -1.57
C SER A 287 -5.79 23.56 -2.85
N GLY A 288 -5.43 22.31 -3.17
CA GLY A 288 -4.65 21.98 -4.36
C GLY A 288 -5.42 22.21 -5.67
N ASN A 289 -4.67 22.40 -6.75
CA ASN A 289 -5.22 22.43 -8.10
C ASN A 289 -5.60 21.00 -8.54
N PHE A 290 -6.66 20.88 -9.33
CA PHE A 290 -7.01 19.68 -10.06
C PHE A 290 -6.45 19.75 -11.48
N THR A 291 -5.75 18.72 -11.92
CA THR A 291 -5.28 18.60 -13.31
C THR A 291 -5.87 17.36 -13.98
N LYS A 292 -6.54 17.54 -15.12
CA LYS A 292 -7.00 16.46 -16.00
C LYS A 292 -6.05 16.32 -17.19
N THR A 293 -5.54 15.11 -17.39
CA THR A 293 -4.74 14.72 -18.55
C THR A 293 -5.20 13.38 -19.15
N GLY A 294 -4.58 12.94 -20.24
CA GLY A 294 -4.98 11.78 -21.03
C GLY A 294 -6.24 12.04 -21.87
N ALA A 295 -6.34 11.36 -23.00
CA ALA A 295 -7.38 11.61 -23.99
C ALA A 295 -8.81 11.19 -23.57
N GLY A 296 -8.98 10.44 -22.48
CA GLY A 296 -10.29 10.00 -22.00
C GLY A 296 -11.09 11.11 -21.31
N THR A 297 -12.28 10.73 -20.84
CA THR A 297 -13.20 11.66 -20.15
C THR A 297 -13.24 11.41 -18.64
N VAL A 298 -13.20 12.47 -17.84
CA VAL A 298 -13.64 12.43 -16.44
C VAL A 298 -14.99 13.12 -16.31
N ILE A 299 -15.96 12.51 -15.64
CA ILE A 299 -17.25 13.11 -15.34
C ILE A 299 -17.27 13.51 -13.87
N PHE A 300 -17.53 14.79 -13.59
CA PHE A 300 -17.76 15.27 -12.22
C PHE A 300 -19.23 15.11 -11.85
N VAL A 301 -19.48 14.28 -10.83
CA VAL A 301 -20.82 13.88 -10.40
C VAL A 301 -21.18 14.40 -9.00
N ALA A 302 -20.20 14.72 -8.15
CA ALA A 302 -20.42 15.36 -6.86
C ALA A 302 -20.31 16.89 -6.94
N ASN A 303 -20.80 17.57 -5.90
CA ASN A 303 -20.56 18.99 -5.68
C ASN A 303 -19.19 19.16 -5.04
N ASN A 304 -18.23 19.66 -5.81
CA ASN A 304 -16.85 19.77 -5.36
C ASN A 304 -16.60 21.07 -4.60
N THR A 305 -15.72 21.03 -3.60
CA THR A 305 -15.44 22.16 -2.70
C THR A 305 -13.95 22.49 -2.59
N TYR A 306 -13.12 21.93 -3.48
CA TYR A 306 -11.72 22.34 -3.58
C TYR A 306 -11.62 23.80 -4.02
N THR A 307 -10.62 24.52 -3.53
CA THR A 307 -10.47 25.96 -3.80
C THR A 307 -9.38 26.27 -4.82
N GLY A 308 -8.57 25.29 -5.19
CA GLY A 308 -7.59 25.41 -6.27
C GLY A 308 -8.24 25.48 -7.66
N SER A 309 -7.44 25.79 -8.66
CA SER A 309 -7.87 25.83 -10.06
C SER A 309 -8.11 24.43 -10.65
N THR A 310 -8.90 24.38 -11.72
CA THR A 310 -9.12 23.19 -12.56
C THR A 310 -8.40 23.38 -13.88
N THR A 311 -7.39 22.58 -14.14
CA THR A 311 -6.63 22.61 -15.39
C THR A 311 -6.96 21.39 -16.25
N ILE A 312 -7.35 21.61 -17.50
CA ILE A 312 -7.66 20.56 -18.47
C ILE A 312 -6.62 20.60 -19.58
N THR A 313 -5.58 19.77 -19.47
CA THR A 313 -4.51 19.72 -20.47
C THR A 313 -4.90 18.86 -21.66
N GLU A 314 -5.60 17.75 -21.42
CA GLU A 314 -6.02 16.79 -22.46
C GLU A 314 -7.36 16.12 -22.13
N GLY A 315 -8.03 15.63 -23.18
CA GLY A 315 -9.32 14.93 -23.07
C GLY A 315 -10.44 15.85 -22.60
N THR A 316 -11.38 15.30 -21.83
CA THR A 316 -12.60 16.00 -21.44
C THR A 316 -12.84 15.97 -19.93
N VAL A 317 -13.22 17.11 -19.35
CA VAL A 317 -13.96 17.16 -18.07
C VAL A 317 -15.42 17.43 -18.40
N ARG A 318 -16.32 16.51 -18.04
CA ARG A 318 -17.75 16.66 -18.23
C ARG A 318 -18.45 16.95 -16.91
N LEU A 319 -19.27 17.99 -16.87
CA LEU A 319 -20.09 18.35 -15.71
C LEU A 319 -21.45 17.68 -15.82
N ASN A 320 -21.78 16.81 -14.87
CA ASN A 320 -23.06 16.10 -14.83
C ASN A 320 -24.02 16.75 -13.81
N GLY A 321 -24.42 18.00 -14.05
CA GLY A 321 -25.31 18.78 -13.20
C GLY A 321 -24.71 20.12 -12.76
N ASN A 322 -25.37 20.78 -11.81
CA ASN A 322 -24.99 22.11 -11.32
C ASN A 322 -23.95 22.04 -10.21
N ASN A 323 -23.19 23.14 -10.05
CA ASN A 323 -22.20 23.35 -8.98
C ASN A 323 -21.21 22.17 -8.88
N ARG A 324 -20.66 21.74 -10.02
CA ARG A 324 -19.71 20.62 -10.14
C ARG A 324 -18.28 21.08 -10.00
N ILE A 325 -18.02 22.34 -10.30
CA ILE A 325 -16.75 23.00 -10.00
C ILE A 325 -17.05 24.01 -8.88
N ALA A 326 -16.11 24.22 -7.96
CA ALA A 326 -16.30 25.22 -6.92
C ALA A 326 -16.35 26.62 -7.54
N ASP A 327 -17.29 27.46 -7.08
CA ASP A 327 -17.60 28.78 -7.67
C ASP A 327 -16.39 29.71 -7.85
N THR A 328 -15.38 29.58 -7.00
CA THR A 328 -14.16 30.40 -7.03
C THR A 328 -13.00 29.78 -7.80
N SER A 329 -13.13 28.52 -8.23
CA SER A 329 -12.10 27.80 -8.99
C SER A 329 -11.96 28.41 -10.38
N SER A 330 -10.74 28.78 -10.76
CA SER A 330 -10.44 29.13 -12.15
C SER A 330 -10.35 27.89 -13.02
N ILE A 331 -10.80 28.00 -14.27
CA ILE A 331 -10.69 26.95 -15.29
C ILE A 331 -9.59 27.32 -16.27
N ASN A 332 -8.61 26.45 -16.43
CA ASN A 332 -7.51 26.61 -17.38
C ASN A 332 -7.63 25.54 -18.47
N LEU A 333 -7.99 25.93 -19.69
CA LEU A 333 -8.05 25.03 -20.84
C LEU A 333 -6.71 25.06 -21.59
N GLY A 334 -5.84 24.11 -21.24
CA GLY A 334 -4.48 23.95 -21.80
C GLY A 334 -4.42 23.09 -23.07
N GLY A 335 -5.56 22.62 -23.57
CA GLY A 335 -5.66 21.77 -24.77
C GLY A 335 -6.84 20.80 -24.73
N GLY A 336 -7.46 20.59 -23.56
CA GLY A 336 -8.65 19.75 -23.41
C GLY A 336 -9.97 20.49 -23.55
N THR A 337 -11.05 19.76 -23.24
CA THR A 337 -12.44 20.21 -23.37
C THR A 337 -13.12 20.27 -22.01
N LEU A 338 -13.77 21.39 -21.71
CA LEU A 338 -14.80 21.46 -20.67
C LEU A 338 -16.16 21.21 -21.34
N GLN A 339 -16.90 20.22 -20.86
CA GLN A 339 -18.18 19.81 -21.44
C GLN A 339 -19.32 19.88 -20.42
N ALA A 340 -20.49 20.38 -20.84
CA ALA A 340 -21.73 20.30 -20.07
C ALA A 340 -22.57 19.08 -20.48
N SER A 341 -23.22 18.40 -19.51
CA SER A 341 -24.20 17.34 -19.77
C SER A 341 -25.61 17.89 -19.54
N GLY A 342 -26.28 18.32 -20.61
CA GLY A 342 -27.59 18.95 -20.53
C GLY A 342 -27.53 20.40 -20.05
N THR A 343 -28.57 20.86 -19.33
CA THR A 343 -28.58 22.20 -18.73
C THR A 343 -27.73 22.19 -17.46
N VAL A 344 -26.61 22.90 -17.49
CA VAL A 344 -25.70 23.08 -16.36
C VAL A 344 -25.68 24.56 -15.99
N SER A 345 -25.96 24.85 -14.73
CA SER A 345 -25.72 26.14 -14.09
C SER A 345 -24.55 25.98 -13.13
N ASP A 346 -23.39 26.52 -13.50
CA ASP A 346 -22.18 26.48 -12.69
C ASP A 346 -21.56 27.87 -12.67
N SER A 347 -21.03 28.28 -11.52
CA SER A 347 -20.23 29.50 -11.42
C SER A 347 -18.77 29.09 -11.45
N MET A 348 -17.94 29.91 -12.09
CA MET A 348 -16.50 29.71 -12.07
C MET A 348 -15.81 31.05 -11.82
N GLY A 349 -14.57 31.00 -11.35
CA GLY A 349 -13.73 32.18 -11.20
C GLY A 349 -13.31 32.71 -12.57
N ALA A 350 -12.01 32.68 -12.85
CA ALA A 350 -11.51 33.03 -14.18
C ALA A 350 -11.60 31.83 -15.14
N LEU A 351 -12.00 32.08 -16.39
CA LEU A 351 -11.85 31.14 -17.50
C LEU A 351 -10.66 31.56 -18.36
N ASN A 352 -9.61 30.74 -18.37
CA ASN A 352 -8.37 30.98 -19.11
C ASN A 352 -8.23 29.94 -20.22
N VAL A 353 -8.14 30.39 -21.47
CA VAL A 353 -7.88 29.53 -22.63
C VAL A 353 -6.47 29.81 -23.13
N THR A 354 -5.52 28.93 -22.80
CA THR A 354 -4.08 29.14 -23.05
C THR A 354 -3.54 28.36 -24.25
N SER A 355 -4.40 27.61 -24.92
CA SER A 355 -4.11 26.68 -26.02
C SER A 355 -5.39 26.47 -26.85
N THR A 356 -5.46 25.43 -27.68
CA THR A 356 -6.65 25.01 -28.46
C THR A 356 -7.77 24.42 -27.58
N GLY A 357 -7.97 24.96 -26.37
CA GLY A 357 -9.00 24.53 -25.44
C GLY A 357 -10.41 24.72 -26.00
N THR A 358 -11.30 23.79 -25.69
CA THR A 358 -12.70 23.81 -26.17
C THR A 358 -13.68 23.90 -25.01
N ILE A 359 -14.75 24.68 -25.21
CA ILE A 359 -15.94 24.64 -24.37
C ILE A 359 -17.04 24.01 -25.21
N ASP A 360 -17.52 22.86 -24.78
CA ASP A 360 -18.59 22.13 -25.45
C ASP A 360 -19.84 22.14 -24.56
N LEU A 361 -20.83 22.93 -24.94
CA LEU A 361 -22.08 23.03 -24.19
C LEU A 361 -23.03 21.83 -24.46
N GLY A 362 -22.64 20.90 -25.35
CA GLY A 362 -23.50 19.81 -25.78
C GLY A 362 -24.82 20.35 -26.37
N SER A 363 -25.94 19.79 -25.92
CA SER A 363 -27.29 20.30 -26.23
C SER A 363 -27.78 21.37 -25.25
N GLY A 364 -26.94 21.85 -24.34
CA GLY A 364 -27.29 22.87 -23.34
C GLY A 364 -27.21 24.29 -23.90
N THR A 365 -27.97 25.21 -23.30
CA THR A 365 -27.89 26.65 -23.58
C THR A 365 -27.03 27.34 -22.53
N ALA A 366 -26.00 28.10 -22.94
CA ALA A 366 -25.30 29.02 -22.05
C ALA A 366 -26.18 30.25 -21.80
N THR A 367 -26.34 30.64 -20.54
CA THR A 367 -27.05 31.86 -20.11
C THR A 367 -26.14 32.72 -19.28
#